data_AF-A0A554VIB5-F1
#
_entry.id   AF-A0A554VIB5-F1
#
_cell.length_a   1.000
_cell.length_b   1.000
_cell.length_c   1.000
_cell.angle_alpha   90.00
_cell.angle_beta   90.00
_cell.angle_gamma   90.00
#
_symmetry.space_group_name_H-M   'P 1'
#
loop_
_entity.id
_entity.type
_entity.pdbx_description
1 polymer ?
#
loop_
_entity_poly.entity_id
_entity_poly.type
_entity_poly.pdbx_seq_one_letter_code
_entity_poly.pdbx_strand_id
1 'polypeptide(L)'
;MEQLKFKKKEFFIGAFVILVLIIAVFVLIGKKVSTDAFETGYQRGNNDGFLKGNSSGFERGQMYGDSLGFHRGDSTGFARGFDSKHADILKIEEVFKKLKYKFKPTIHYSRIIDNVASVGSSGSDGSYKEFSTVMNSINTELLTFLSDNFELEKKDRNHILAMYRKESHKMNRVAYKHLSYLNKQTHLEKEKTIFSKRNIQGLNNFDSVLGDQICDVVSIFMKATVADQYSTFFMQAGAKEVCPYVASYAVRPYLVKLKEKGIIKDYDNLKISIKKQVTNQIAEFATAEVITYGDEKFTYVKEGPIFDSEATAQTSSKATTKLGFDLMERFELKIDHLTQEIKIQLPTPHIVSHEVSTKIRDIDNGWLIKIGPSQLNDINYRINKSLRKQAWDDTNVYYDAIANAEELLKVIFSPISSSMPYPYSVKVKFGNGRERILIDHSNLSMPKVLNASTFKG
;
A
#
# COMPACT_ATOMS: atom_id res chain seq x y z
N MET A 1 -11.86 95.99 -129.13
CA MET A 1 -11.07 95.94 -127.88
C MET A 1 -11.92 95.27 -126.82
N GLU A 2 -11.49 94.08 -126.42
CA GLU A 2 -12.20 93.11 -125.58
C GLU A 2 -12.28 93.56 -124.12
N GLN A 3 -13.46 93.46 -123.51
CA GLN A 3 -13.61 93.39 -122.06
C GLN A 3 -14.40 92.12 -121.71
N LEU A 4 -13.73 91.21 -121.02
CA LEU A 4 -14.28 89.92 -120.55
C LEU A 4 -15.50 90.17 -119.64
N LYS A 5 -16.67 89.77 -120.13
CA LYS A 5 -17.89 89.65 -119.31
C LYS A 5 -17.83 88.34 -118.51
N PHE A 6 -17.53 88.46 -117.22
CA PHE A 6 -17.57 87.35 -116.26
C PHE A 6 -19.03 86.88 -116.06
N LYS A 7 -19.35 85.65 -116.47
CA LYS A 7 -20.67 85.03 -116.28
C LYS A 7 -20.89 84.66 -114.81
N LYS A 8 -21.55 85.57 -114.06
CA LYS A 8 -21.95 85.46 -112.65
C LYS A 8 -22.69 84.16 -112.24
N LYS A 9 -23.21 83.37 -113.19
CA LYS A 9 -24.00 82.16 -112.90
C LYS A 9 -23.17 80.92 -112.57
N GLU A 10 -21.93 80.82 -113.04
CA GLU A 10 -21.12 79.60 -112.84
C GLU A 10 -20.36 79.60 -111.49
N PHE A 11 -20.07 80.78 -110.93
CA PHE A 11 -19.42 80.92 -109.61
C PHE A 11 -20.35 80.53 -108.44
N PHE A 12 -21.66 80.82 -108.55
CA PHE A 12 -22.63 80.50 -107.49
C PHE A 12 -22.93 79.00 -107.38
N ILE A 13 -22.85 78.26 -108.49
CA ILE A 13 -23.07 76.81 -108.49
C ILE A 13 -21.86 76.09 -107.88
N GLY A 14 -20.64 76.55 -108.18
CA GLY A 14 -19.42 76.01 -107.58
C GLY A 14 -19.36 76.22 -106.05
N ALA A 15 -19.71 77.41 -105.57
CA ALA A 15 -19.72 77.70 -104.13
C ALA A 15 -20.79 76.90 -103.35
N PHE A 16 -21.96 76.67 -103.95
CA PHE A 16 -23.04 75.92 -103.30
C PHE A 16 -22.74 74.42 -103.18
N VAL A 17 -22.13 73.82 -104.21
CA VAL A 17 -21.73 72.41 -104.19
C VAL A 17 -20.65 72.14 -103.12
N ILE A 18 -19.69 73.05 -102.96
CA ILE A 18 -18.65 72.95 -101.92
C ILE A 18 -19.26 73.08 -100.51
N LEU A 19 -20.21 74.01 -100.31
CA LEU A 19 -20.88 74.18 -99.02
C LEU A 19 -21.69 72.92 -98.62
N VAL A 20 -22.41 72.32 -99.57
CA VAL A 20 -23.21 71.10 -99.32
C VAL A 20 -22.30 69.91 -99.00
N LEU A 21 -21.15 69.79 -99.67
CA LEU A 21 -20.17 68.75 -99.36
C LEU A 21 -19.54 68.90 -97.96
N ILE A 22 -19.22 70.13 -97.54
CA ILE A 22 -18.67 70.40 -96.20
C ILE A 22 -19.70 70.05 -95.11
N ILE A 23 -20.97 70.40 -95.31
CA ILE A 23 -22.05 70.08 -94.36
C ILE A 23 -22.26 68.56 -94.28
N ALA A 24 -22.24 67.85 -95.41
CA ALA A 24 -22.38 66.39 -95.44
C ALA A 24 -21.23 65.67 -94.70
N VAL A 25 -19.99 66.16 -94.83
CA VAL A 25 -18.83 65.62 -94.11
C VAL A 25 -18.93 65.85 -92.60
N PHE A 26 -19.37 67.04 -92.16
CA PHE A 26 -19.56 67.33 -90.73
C PHE A 26 -20.67 66.48 -90.09
N VAL A 27 -21.76 66.22 -90.81
CA VAL A 27 -22.86 65.37 -90.32
C VAL A 27 -22.43 63.90 -90.19
N LEU A 28 -21.59 63.40 -91.10
CA LEU A 28 -21.05 62.04 -91.05
C LEU A 28 -20.01 61.86 -89.93
N ILE A 29 -19.17 62.87 -89.67
CA ILE A 29 -18.19 62.82 -88.57
C ILE A 29 -18.88 62.96 -87.21
N GLY A 30 -19.88 63.83 -87.08
CA GLY A 30 -20.63 64.04 -85.83
C GLY A 30 -21.41 62.81 -85.37
N LYS A 31 -22.00 62.04 -86.29
CA LYS A 31 -22.74 60.80 -85.93
C LYS A 31 -21.82 59.67 -85.46
N LYS A 32 -20.61 59.54 -86.02
CA LYS A 32 -19.69 58.44 -85.68
C LYS A 32 -18.97 58.66 -84.35
N VAL A 33 -18.66 59.90 -83.99
CA VAL A 33 -17.98 60.23 -82.72
C VAL A 33 -18.93 60.14 -81.51
N SER A 34 -20.24 60.37 -81.70
CA SER A 34 -21.22 60.33 -80.61
C SER A 34 -21.60 58.93 -80.15
N THR A 35 -21.67 57.94 -81.06
CA THR A 35 -22.09 56.57 -80.70
C THR A 35 -20.94 55.78 -80.09
N ASP A 36 -19.72 55.90 -80.65
CA ASP A 36 -18.57 55.14 -80.17
C ASP A 36 -18.12 55.60 -78.78
N ALA A 37 -18.21 56.91 -78.47
CA ALA A 37 -17.82 57.47 -77.17
C ALA A 37 -18.80 57.12 -76.03
N PHE A 38 -20.10 57.04 -76.32
CA PHE A 38 -21.10 56.66 -75.31
C PHE A 38 -21.02 55.17 -74.99
N GLU A 39 -20.88 54.33 -76.01
CA GLU A 39 -20.88 52.88 -75.83
C GLU A 39 -19.58 52.37 -75.18
N THR A 40 -18.41 52.92 -75.56
CA THR A 40 -17.14 52.60 -74.86
C THR A 40 -17.06 53.21 -73.46
N GLY A 41 -17.61 54.40 -73.23
CA GLY A 41 -17.66 55.03 -71.90
C GLY A 41 -18.57 54.26 -70.94
N TYR A 42 -19.75 53.83 -71.41
CA TYR A 42 -20.72 53.07 -70.62
C TYR A 42 -20.20 51.65 -70.32
N GLN A 43 -19.65 50.93 -71.31
CA GLN A 43 -19.11 49.59 -71.06
C GLN A 43 -17.87 49.61 -70.17
N ARG A 44 -16.94 50.57 -70.32
CA ARG A 44 -15.81 50.69 -69.40
C ARG A 44 -16.24 51.08 -68.01
N GLY A 45 -17.11 52.09 -67.87
CA GLY A 45 -17.58 52.53 -66.55
C GLY A 45 -18.32 51.43 -65.79
N ASN A 46 -19.14 50.65 -66.49
CA ASN A 46 -19.91 49.58 -65.87
C ASN A 46 -19.05 48.34 -65.58
N ASN A 47 -18.16 47.92 -66.49
CA ASN A 47 -17.27 46.78 -66.24
C ASN A 47 -16.21 47.11 -65.19
N ASP A 48 -15.53 48.27 -65.24
CA ASP A 48 -14.55 48.62 -64.21
C ASP A 48 -15.25 48.88 -62.86
N GLY A 49 -16.38 49.58 -62.85
CA GLY A 49 -17.14 49.82 -61.62
C GLY A 49 -17.63 48.53 -60.98
N PHE A 50 -18.18 47.62 -61.77
CA PHE A 50 -18.67 46.33 -61.31
C PHE A 50 -17.54 45.38 -60.92
N LEU A 51 -16.49 45.23 -61.73
CA LEU A 51 -15.35 44.37 -61.40
C LEU A 51 -14.61 44.86 -60.17
N LYS A 52 -14.38 46.17 -60.04
CA LYS A 52 -13.65 46.75 -58.90
C LYS A 52 -14.51 46.80 -57.64
N GLY A 53 -15.80 47.06 -57.77
CA GLY A 53 -16.76 47.00 -56.66
C GLY A 53 -16.98 45.57 -56.17
N ASN A 54 -17.13 44.61 -57.09
CA ASN A 54 -17.35 43.22 -56.75
C ASN A 54 -16.08 42.55 -56.23
N SER A 55 -14.93 42.64 -56.92
CA SER A 55 -13.69 42.03 -56.40
C SER A 55 -13.28 42.67 -55.07
N SER A 56 -13.19 44.00 -54.99
CA SER A 56 -12.66 44.62 -53.77
C SER A 56 -13.67 44.64 -52.62
N GLY A 57 -14.98 44.70 -52.89
CA GLY A 57 -16.03 44.68 -51.88
C GLY A 57 -16.29 43.27 -51.36
N PHE A 58 -16.37 42.29 -52.27
CA PHE A 58 -16.57 40.88 -51.93
C PHE A 58 -15.34 40.28 -51.26
N GLU A 59 -14.13 40.47 -51.79
CA GLU A 59 -12.91 39.92 -51.16
C GLU A 59 -12.64 40.56 -49.80
N ARG A 60 -12.87 41.88 -49.64
CA ARG A 60 -12.74 42.50 -48.31
C ARG A 60 -13.83 42.04 -47.35
N GLY A 61 -15.08 41.98 -47.79
CA GLY A 61 -16.19 41.50 -46.98
C GLY A 61 -15.99 40.04 -46.52
N GLN A 62 -15.51 39.19 -47.42
CA GLN A 62 -15.23 37.78 -47.15
C GLN A 62 -13.98 37.61 -46.28
N MET A 63 -12.85 38.28 -46.59
CA MET A 63 -11.66 38.22 -45.72
C MET A 63 -11.94 38.72 -44.31
N TYR A 64 -12.64 39.86 -44.16
CA TYR A 64 -12.94 40.39 -42.83
C TYR A 64 -13.98 39.53 -42.11
N GLY A 65 -15.01 39.04 -42.81
CA GLY A 65 -16.01 38.14 -42.25
C GLY A 65 -15.41 36.82 -41.77
N ASP A 66 -14.59 36.18 -42.61
CA ASP A 66 -13.93 34.92 -42.32
C ASP A 66 -12.85 35.09 -41.25
N SER A 67 -12.04 36.15 -41.31
CA SER A 67 -11.00 36.42 -40.30
C SER A 67 -11.61 36.75 -38.93
N LEU A 68 -12.62 37.62 -38.85
CA LEU A 68 -13.27 37.91 -37.56
C LEU A 68 -14.07 36.70 -37.05
N GLY A 69 -14.80 36.03 -37.93
CA GLY A 69 -15.60 34.86 -37.58
C GLY A 69 -14.73 33.70 -37.08
N PHE A 70 -13.62 33.44 -37.76
CA PHE A 70 -12.65 32.43 -37.38
C PHE A 70 -11.91 32.81 -36.10
N HIS A 71 -11.33 34.02 -36.01
CA HIS A 71 -10.58 34.41 -34.81
C HIS A 71 -11.45 34.53 -33.57
N ARG A 72 -12.67 35.10 -33.64
CA ARG A 72 -13.57 35.12 -32.48
C ARG A 72 -14.17 33.74 -32.21
N GLY A 73 -14.63 33.02 -33.22
CA GLY A 73 -15.23 31.70 -33.04
C GLY A 73 -14.25 30.72 -32.42
N ASP A 74 -13.05 30.66 -32.97
CA ASP A 74 -12.00 29.74 -32.55
C ASP A 74 -11.35 30.17 -31.24
N SER A 75 -10.95 31.44 -31.06
CA SER A 75 -10.35 31.89 -29.80
C SER A 75 -11.32 31.81 -28.63
N THR A 76 -12.55 32.30 -28.79
CA THR A 76 -13.53 32.32 -27.69
C THR A 76 -14.10 30.93 -27.44
N GLY A 77 -14.31 30.13 -28.50
CA GLY A 77 -14.76 28.74 -28.40
C GLY A 77 -13.70 27.84 -27.77
N PHE A 78 -12.43 27.99 -28.17
CA PHE A 78 -11.29 27.28 -27.61
C PHE A 78 -11.05 27.68 -26.15
N ALA A 79 -11.02 28.97 -25.82
CA ALA A 79 -10.84 29.43 -24.45
C ALA A 79 -11.96 28.93 -23.52
N ARG A 80 -13.23 29.08 -23.91
CA ARG A 80 -14.36 28.55 -23.13
C ARG A 80 -14.33 27.02 -23.02
N GLY A 81 -13.98 26.32 -24.09
CA GLY A 81 -13.83 24.87 -24.09
C GLY A 81 -12.68 24.40 -23.21
N PHE A 82 -11.57 25.11 -23.21
CA PHE A 82 -10.39 24.84 -22.39
C PHE A 82 -10.66 25.15 -20.92
N ASP A 83 -11.22 26.31 -20.59
CA ASP A 83 -11.54 26.72 -19.22
C ASP A 83 -12.58 25.78 -18.59
N SER A 84 -13.60 25.39 -19.36
CA SER A 84 -14.61 24.42 -18.92
C SER A 84 -14.00 23.05 -18.65
N LYS A 85 -13.19 22.51 -19.58
CA LYS A 85 -12.47 21.24 -19.37
C LYS A 85 -11.48 21.30 -18.22
N HIS A 86 -10.80 22.44 -18.04
CA HIS A 86 -9.83 22.63 -16.97
C HIS A 86 -10.52 22.67 -15.60
N ALA A 87 -11.66 23.36 -15.49
CA ALA A 87 -12.47 23.35 -14.28
C ALA A 87 -12.98 21.95 -13.92
N ASP A 88 -13.41 21.16 -14.92
CA ASP A 88 -13.82 19.77 -14.71
C ASP A 88 -12.65 18.91 -14.21
N ILE A 89 -11.46 19.04 -14.79
CA ILE A 89 -10.25 18.31 -14.35
C ILE A 89 -9.91 18.66 -12.89
N LEU A 90 -9.95 19.94 -12.52
CA LEU A 90 -9.65 20.37 -11.14
C LEU A 90 -10.65 19.79 -10.13
N LYS A 91 -11.95 19.74 -10.47
CA LYS A 91 -12.96 19.09 -9.63
C LYS A 91 -12.65 17.60 -9.45
N ILE A 92 -12.27 16.91 -10.52
CA ILE A 92 -11.90 15.48 -10.50
C ILE A 92 -10.70 15.23 -9.60
N GLU A 93 -9.65 16.04 -9.75
CA GLU A 93 -8.47 15.96 -8.90
C GLU A 93 -8.82 16.19 -7.43
N GLU A 94 -9.73 17.13 -7.13
CA GLU A 94 -10.21 17.36 -5.77
C GLU A 94 -10.96 16.13 -5.22
N VAL A 95 -11.84 15.52 -6.02
CA VAL A 95 -12.54 14.28 -5.63
C VAL A 95 -11.53 13.16 -5.36
N PHE A 96 -10.54 12.95 -6.22
CA PHE A 96 -9.51 11.91 -6.00
C PHE A 96 -8.63 12.21 -4.78
N LYS A 97 -8.33 13.49 -4.51
CA LYS A 97 -7.64 13.90 -3.29
C LYS A 97 -8.49 13.59 -2.06
N LYS A 98 -9.80 13.89 -2.07
CA LYS A 98 -10.72 13.52 -1.01
C LYS A 98 -10.81 12.00 -0.87
N LEU A 99 -10.86 11.26 -1.97
CA LEU A 99 -10.88 9.81 -2.00
C LEU A 99 -9.65 9.22 -1.28
N LYS A 100 -8.46 9.79 -1.53
CA LYS A 100 -7.20 9.37 -0.88
C LYS A 100 -7.19 9.51 0.63
N TYR A 101 -7.70 10.62 1.14
CA TYR A 101 -7.50 11.01 2.53
C TYR A 101 -8.75 10.90 3.41
N LYS A 102 -9.94 10.92 2.81
CA LYS A 102 -11.24 10.92 3.51
C LYS A 102 -12.03 9.63 3.34
N PHE A 103 -11.81 8.84 2.28
CA PHE A 103 -12.52 7.56 2.13
C PHE A 103 -12.08 6.57 3.21
N LYS A 104 -13.03 6.18 4.06
CA LYS A 104 -12.83 5.23 5.16
C LYS A 104 -14.10 4.40 5.32
N PRO A 105 -14.10 3.15 4.84
CA PRO A 105 -15.18 2.21 5.09
C PRO A 105 -15.53 2.13 6.59
N THR A 106 -16.82 2.16 6.93
CA THR A 106 -17.33 2.08 8.30
C THR A 106 -17.11 0.72 8.95
N ILE A 107 -16.91 -0.31 8.13
CA ILE A 107 -16.66 -1.66 8.57
C ILE A 107 -15.31 -1.79 9.31
N HIS A 108 -15.33 -2.44 10.47
CA HIS A 108 -14.13 -2.68 11.27
C HIS A 108 -13.12 -3.56 10.54
N TYR A 109 -11.85 -3.15 10.56
CA TYR A 109 -10.74 -3.88 9.96
C TYR A 109 -10.65 -5.33 10.42
N SER A 110 -10.82 -5.61 11.71
CA SER A 110 -10.75 -6.96 12.28
C SER A 110 -11.72 -7.92 11.59
N ARG A 111 -12.96 -7.48 11.35
CA ARG A 111 -14.00 -8.27 10.68
C ARG A 111 -13.64 -8.59 9.23
N ILE A 112 -13.06 -7.63 8.51
CA ILE A 112 -12.62 -7.85 7.13
C ILE A 112 -11.50 -8.87 7.08
N ILE A 113 -10.50 -8.69 7.95
CA ILE A 113 -9.33 -9.57 8.03
C ILE A 113 -9.80 -11.02 8.26
N ASP A 114 -10.67 -11.24 9.25
CA ASP A 114 -11.17 -12.58 9.57
C ASP A 114 -11.98 -13.20 8.43
N ASN A 115 -12.88 -12.43 7.83
CA ASN A 115 -13.75 -12.92 6.77
C ASN A 115 -12.95 -13.25 5.51
N VAL A 116 -12.02 -12.38 5.12
CA VAL A 116 -11.17 -12.59 3.94
C VAL A 116 -10.25 -13.79 4.15
N ALA A 117 -9.67 -13.93 5.34
CA ALA A 117 -8.78 -15.04 5.69
C ALA A 117 -9.54 -16.38 5.85
N SER A 118 -10.84 -16.35 6.09
CA SER A 118 -11.68 -17.55 6.21
C SER A 118 -12.22 -18.06 4.88
N VAL A 119 -12.31 -17.21 3.84
CA VAL A 119 -12.78 -17.61 2.51
C VAL A 119 -12.00 -18.80 1.98
N GLY A 120 -12.72 -19.88 1.65
CA GLY A 120 -12.16 -21.12 1.13
C GLY A 120 -11.74 -22.15 2.19
N SER A 121 -11.88 -21.83 3.48
CA SER A 121 -11.76 -22.79 4.59
C SER A 121 -13.01 -23.67 4.66
N SER A 122 -12.86 -24.93 5.09
CA SER A 122 -13.88 -25.99 5.08
C SER A 122 -15.16 -25.63 5.87
N GLY A 123 -16.13 -24.98 5.23
CA GLY A 123 -17.41 -24.56 5.82
C GLY A 123 -18.11 -23.51 4.92
N SER A 124 -18.73 -23.96 3.83
CA SER A 124 -18.92 -23.16 2.60
C SER A 124 -19.96 -22.03 2.66
N ASP A 125 -20.91 -22.04 3.60
CA ASP A 125 -22.10 -21.20 3.46
C ASP A 125 -22.08 -19.96 4.38
N GLY A 126 -21.52 -20.08 5.59
CA GLY A 126 -21.36 -18.94 6.50
C GLY A 126 -20.36 -17.90 5.98
N SER A 127 -19.25 -18.38 5.39
CA SER A 127 -18.16 -17.56 4.86
C SER A 127 -18.60 -16.67 3.69
N TYR A 128 -19.50 -17.13 2.80
CA TYR A 128 -20.00 -16.30 1.71
C TYR A 128 -20.89 -15.15 2.19
N LYS A 129 -21.78 -15.39 3.16
CA LYS A 129 -22.65 -14.34 3.71
C LYS A 129 -21.84 -13.23 4.37
N GLU A 130 -20.79 -13.60 5.09
CA GLU A 130 -19.89 -12.66 5.74
C GLU A 130 -19.05 -11.87 4.73
N PHE A 131 -18.48 -12.56 3.73
CA PHE A 131 -17.75 -11.93 2.63
C PHE A 131 -18.63 -10.95 1.85
N SER A 132 -19.84 -11.36 1.45
CA SER A 132 -20.77 -10.50 0.71
C SER A 132 -21.20 -9.28 1.53
N THR A 133 -21.34 -9.41 2.86
CA THR A 133 -21.59 -8.28 3.75
C THR A 133 -20.43 -7.28 3.73
N VAL A 134 -19.19 -7.76 3.79
CA VAL A 134 -17.98 -6.93 3.68
C VAL A 134 -17.96 -6.19 2.34
N MET A 135 -18.14 -6.90 1.24
CA MET A 135 -18.10 -6.30 -0.10
C MET A 135 -19.23 -5.29 -0.31
N ASN A 136 -20.44 -5.62 0.13
CA ASN A 136 -21.57 -4.68 0.04
C ASN A 136 -21.31 -3.41 0.84
N SER A 137 -20.70 -3.49 2.03
CA SER A 137 -20.32 -2.32 2.82
C SER A 137 -19.32 -1.45 2.07
N ILE A 138 -18.20 -2.03 1.62
CA ILE A 138 -17.14 -1.30 0.92
C ILE A 138 -17.69 -0.62 -0.35
N ASN A 139 -18.46 -1.36 -1.16
CA ASN A 139 -18.95 -0.85 -2.44
C ASN A 139 -20.06 0.19 -2.27
N THR A 140 -20.99 -0.02 -1.33
CA THR A 140 -22.07 0.95 -1.05
C THR A 140 -21.48 2.26 -0.55
N GLU A 141 -20.46 2.20 0.30
CA GLU A 141 -19.77 3.37 0.82
C GLU A 141 -18.95 4.07 -0.25
N LEU A 142 -18.28 3.32 -1.15
CA LEU A 142 -17.58 3.90 -2.29
C LEU A 142 -18.55 4.64 -3.21
N LEU A 143 -19.67 4.02 -3.57
CA LEU A 143 -20.69 4.66 -4.42
C LEU A 143 -21.28 5.89 -3.75
N THR A 144 -21.59 5.83 -2.45
CA THR A 144 -22.10 6.98 -1.69
C THR A 144 -21.07 8.09 -1.65
N PHE A 145 -19.80 7.77 -1.38
CA PHE A 145 -18.71 8.73 -1.37
C PHE A 145 -18.55 9.41 -2.74
N LEU A 146 -18.56 8.64 -3.83
CA LEU A 146 -18.48 9.20 -5.18
C LEU A 146 -19.69 10.10 -5.46
N SER A 147 -20.91 9.63 -5.21
CA SER A 147 -22.13 10.42 -5.42
C SER A 147 -22.11 11.74 -4.64
N ASP A 148 -21.71 11.72 -3.37
CA ASP A 148 -21.70 12.92 -2.52
C ASP A 148 -20.61 13.92 -2.96
N ASN A 149 -19.45 13.43 -3.40
CA ASN A 149 -18.34 14.29 -3.84
C ASN A 149 -18.50 14.80 -5.27
N PHE A 150 -19.35 14.15 -6.08
CA PHE A 150 -19.83 14.67 -7.36
C PHE A 150 -21.13 15.47 -7.23
N GLU A 151 -21.58 15.74 -6.00
CA GLU A 151 -22.77 16.56 -5.72
C GLU A 151 -24.04 16.07 -6.43
N LEU A 152 -24.15 14.74 -6.60
CA LEU A 152 -25.31 14.12 -7.24
C LEU A 152 -26.56 14.28 -6.37
N GLU A 153 -27.71 14.44 -7.01
CA GLU A 153 -28.97 14.50 -6.28
C GLU A 153 -29.25 13.17 -5.56
N LYS A 154 -30.04 13.26 -4.47
CA LYS A 154 -30.43 12.08 -3.69
C LYS A 154 -31.13 11.03 -4.55
N LYS A 155 -31.87 11.46 -5.58
CA LYS A 155 -32.56 10.58 -6.54
C LYS A 155 -31.55 9.74 -7.33
N ASP A 156 -30.51 10.36 -7.86
CA ASP A 156 -29.51 9.70 -8.73
C ASP A 156 -28.62 8.78 -7.91
N ARG A 157 -28.23 9.22 -6.70
CA ARG A 157 -27.55 8.36 -5.72
C ARG A 157 -28.38 7.11 -5.40
N ASN A 158 -29.68 7.27 -5.15
CA ASN A 158 -30.56 6.12 -4.89
C ASN A 158 -30.68 5.21 -6.12
N HIS A 159 -30.70 5.76 -7.32
CA HIS A 159 -30.71 5.00 -8.57
C HIS A 159 -29.42 4.18 -8.74
N ILE A 160 -28.25 4.79 -8.53
CA ILE A 160 -26.94 4.13 -8.53
C ILE A 160 -26.92 2.94 -7.55
N LEU A 161 -27.34 3.19 -6.31
CA LEU A 161 -27.38 2.16 -5.27
C LEU A 161 -28.36 1.04 -5.60
N ALA A 162 -29.50 1.35 -6.23
CA ALA A 162 -30.45 0.35 -6.70
C ALA A 162 -29.88 -0.53 -7.82
N MET A 163 -29.15 0.06 -8.78
CA MET A 163 -28.45 -0.70 -9.81
C MET A 163 -27.37 -1.61 -9.21
N TYR A 164 -26.57 -1.08 -8.28
CA TYR A 164 -25.58 -1.89 -7.57
C TYR A 164 -26.22 -3.08 -6.84
N ARG A 165 -27.34 -2.87 -6.13
CA ARG A 165 -28.05 -3.96 -5.42
C ARG A 165 -28.53 -5.09 -6.34
N LYS A 166 -28.86 -4.78 -7.61
CA LYS A 166 -29.25 -5.80 -8.60
C LYS A 166 -28.06 -6.66 -9.02
N GLU A 167 -26.88 -6.06 -9.19
CA GLU A 167 -25.68 -6.75 -9.66
C GLU A 167 -24.82 -7.34 -8.53
N SER A 168 -24.94 -6.82 -7.31
CA SER A 168 -24.02 -7.11 -6.20
C SER A 168 -23.93 -8.59 -5.86
N HIS A 169 -25.04 -9.33 -5.93
CA HIS A 169 -25.04 -10.76 -5.66
C HIS A 169 -24.16 -11.53 -6.67
N LYS A 170 -24.28 -11.21 -7.96
CA LYS A 170 -23.46 -11.84 -9.01
C LYS A 170 -21.99 -11.47 -8.84
N MET A 171 -21.70 -10.18 -8.64
CA MET A 171 -20.35 -9.66 -8.42
C MET A 171 -19.67 -10.34 -7.22
N ASN A 172 -20.33 -10.33 -6.07
CA ASN A 172 -19.81 -10.93 -4.84
C ASN A 172 -19.58 -12.43 -4.99
N ARG A 173 -20.42 -13.14 -5.76
CA ARG A 173 -20.22 -14.58 -5.99
C ARG A 173 -19.01 -14.87 -6.87
N VAL A 174 -18.74 -14.04 -7.88
CA VAL A 174 -17.53 -14.15 -8.70
C VAL A 174 -16.30 -13.86 -7.85
N ALA A 175 -16.30 -12.75 -7.11
CA ALA A 175 -15.22 -12.34 -6.23
C ALA A 175 -14.92 -13.40 -5.15
N TYR A 176 -15.95 -13.96 -4.52
CA TYR A 176 -15.80 -15.03 -3.52
C TYR A 176 -15.14 -16.28 -4.10
N LYS A 177 -15.57 -16.71 -5.29
CA LYS A 177 -14.98 -17.87 -5.96
C LYS A 177 -13.51 -17.63 -6.29
N HIS A 178 -13.18 -16.44 -6.80
CA HIS A 178 -11.81 -16.07 -7.13
C HIS A 178 -10.94 -16.04 -5.86
N LEU A 179 -11.39 -15.36 -4.80
CA LEU A 179 -10.67 -15.33 -3.52
C LEU A 179 -10.51 -16.72 -2.92
N SER A 180 -11.56 -17.54 -2.95
CA SER A 180 -11.49 -18.92 -2.44
C SER A 180 -10.49 -19.77 -3.21
N TYR A 181 -10.35 -19.56 -4.51
CA TYR A 181 -9.36 -20.27 -5.32
C TYR A 181 -7.94 -19.85 -4.94
N LEU A 182 -7.67 -18.54 -4.88
CA LEU A 182 -6.36 -17.99 -4.51
C LEU A 182 -5.97 -18.40 -3.08
N ASN A 183 -6.90 -18.32 -2.12
CA ASN A 183 -6.66 -18.74 -0.75
C ASN A 183 -6.32 -20.24 -0.72
N LYS A 184 -7.08 -21.11 -1.38
CA LYS A 184 -6.76 -22.54 -1.41
C LYS A 184 -5.36 -22.82 -1.94
N GLN A 185 -4.91 -22.12 -2.99
CA GLN A 185 -3.55 -22.27 -3.50
C GLN A 185 -2.49 -21.86 -2.47
N THR A 186 -2.63 -20.66 -1.87
CA THR A 186 -1.68 -20.18 -0.84
C THR A 186 -1.70 -21.03 0.44
N HIS A 187 -2.82 -21.68 0.75
CA HIS A 187 -2.95 -22.58 1.89
C HIS A 187 -2.24 -23.93 1.68
N LEU A 188 -2.08 -24.40 0.44
CA LEU A 188 -1.34 -25.63 0.12
C LEU A 188 0.19 -25.45 0.29
N GLU A 189 0.69 -24.22 0.28
CA GLU A 189 2.10 -23.90 0.53
C GLU A 189 2.46 -23.86 2.03
N LYS A 190 1.48 -23.98 2.95
CA LYS A 190 1.64 -23.74 4.40
C LYS A 190 2.35 -24.83 5.20
N GLU A 191 2.67 -25.98 4.64
CA GLU A 191 3.15 -27.11 5.44
C GLU A 191 4.62 -27.03 5.90
N LYS A 192 5.36 -25.96 5.60
CA LYS A 192 6.81 -25.90 5.88
C LYS A 192 7.28 -24.89 6.93
N THR A 193 6.39 -24.05 7.48
CA THR A 193 6.82 -23.03 8.45
C THR A 193 5.90 -22.97 9.66
N ILE A 194 6.49 -22.73 10.84
CA ILE A 194 5.78 -22.50 12.12
C ILE A 194 4.85 -21.27 12.06
N PHE A 195 4.98 -20.43 11.01
CA PHE A 195 4.24 -19.19 10.83
C PHE A 195 3.00 -19.35 9.96
N SER A 196 1.84 -19.14 10.58
CA SER A 196 0.60 -18.90 9.84
C SER A 196 0.62 -17.48 9.29
N LYS A 197 0.90 -17.33 7.99
CA LYS A 197 0.73 -16.07 7.23
C LYS A 197 -0.69 -15.90 6.71
N ARG A 198 -1.68 -16.49 7.39
CA ARG A 198 -3.03 -16.66 6.86
C ARG A 198 -3.70 -15.32 6.58
N ASN A 199 -3.64 -14.38 7.51
CA ASN A 199 -4.33 -13.10 7.34
C ASN A 199 -3.66 -12.26 6.26
N ILE A 200 -2.33 -12.13 6.28
CA ILE A 200 -1.64 -11.33 5.27
C ILE A 200 -1.73 -11.93 3.87
N GLN A 201 -1.64 -13.26 3.71
CA GLN A 201 -1.84 -13.92 2.42
C GLN A 201 -3.28 -13.73 1.93
N GLY A 202 -4.27 -13.91 2.80
CA GLY A 202 -5.67 -13.66 2.48
C GLY A 202 -5.91 -12.23 2.00
N LEU A 203 -5.32 -11.24 2.67
CA LEU A 203 -5.40 -9.83 2.28
C LEU A 203 -4.66 -9.51 0.98
N ASN A 204 -3.55 -10.19 0.68
CA ASN A 204 -2.86 -10.05 -0.60
C ASN A 204 -3.69 -10.62 -1.75
N ASN A 205 -4.36 -11.77 -1.54
CA ASN A 205 -5.29 -12.31 -2.53
C ASN A 205 -6.53 -11.42 -2.68
N PHE A 206 -7.00 -10.85 -1.58
CA PHE A 206 -8.12 -9.93 -1.56
C PHE A 206 -7.82 -8.61 -2.27
N ASP A 207 -6.60 -8.09 -2.20
CA ASP A 207 -6.15 -6.92 -2.98
C ASP A 207 -6.45 -7.11 -4.47
N SER A 208 -6.05 -8.26 -5.04
CA SER A 208 -6.32 -8.61 -6.43
C SER A 208 -7.82 -8.68 -6.74
N VAL A 209 -8.61 -9.34 -5.88
CA VAL A 209 -10.06 -9.51 -6.08
C VAL A 209 -10.83 -8.20 -5.92
N LEU A 210 -10.46 -7.39 -4.93
CA LEU A 210 -11.08 -6.10 -4.66
C LEU A 210 -10.80 -5.13 -5.81
N GLY A 211 -9.59 -5.16 -6.37
CA GLY A 211 -9.22 -4.38 -7.55
C GLY A 211 -10.16 -4.58 -8.73
N ASP A 212 -10.39 -5.83 -9.13
CA ASP A 212 -11.32 -6.17 -10.21
C ASP A 212 -12.75 -5.68 -9.89
N GLN A 213 -13.20 -5.94 -8.66
CA GLN A 213 -14.56 -5.60 -8.25
C GLN A 213 -14.83 -4.09 -8.22
N ILE A 214 -13.81 -3.26 -7.93
CA ILE A 214 -13.95 -1.80 -7.97
C ILE A 214 -14.23 -1.31 -9.38
N CYS A 215 -13.62 -1.91 -10.40
CA CYS A 215 -13.87 -1.50 -11.78
C CYS A 215 -15.33 -1.75 -12.18
N ASP A 216 -15.92 -2.86 -11.74
CA ASP A 216 -17.35 -3.13 -11.95
C ASP A 216 -18.23 -2.09 -11.22
N VAL A 217 -17.88 -1.73 -9.98
CA VAL A 217 -18.60 -0.71 -9.20
C VAL A 217 -18.52 0.67 -9.86
N VAL A 218 -17.32 1.07 -10.30
CA VAL A 218 -17.11 2.32 -11.05
C VAL A 218 -17.89 2.28 -12.36
N SER A 219 -17.93 1.14 -13.06
CA SER A 219 -18.75 0.99 -14.27
C SER A 219 -20.23 1.20 -14.00
N ILE A 220 -20.77 0.70 -12.88
CA ILE A 220 -22.15 0.95 -12.47
C ILE A 220 -22.38 2.43 -12.17
N PHE A 221 -21.46 3.07 -11.44
CA PHE A 221 -21.52 4.52 -11.16
C PHE A 221 -21.59 5.31 -12.46
N MET A 222 -20.66 5.07 -13.38
CA MET A 222 -20.55 5.79 -14.66
C MET A 222 -21.77 5.58 -15.55
N LYS A 223 -22.29 4.35 -15.64
CA LYS A 223 -23.51 4.05 -16.42
C LYS A 223 -24.73 4.82 -15.88
N ALA A 224 -24.80 5.01 -14.58
CA ALA A 224 -25.89 5.75 -13.95
C ALA A 224 -25.78 7.24 -14.23
N THR A 225 -24.57 7.79 -14.12
CA THR A 225 -24.33 9.23 -14.24
C THR A 225 -24.40 9.71 -15.69
N VAL A 226 -24.13 8.85 -16.68
CA VAL A 226 -24.28 9.18 -18.12
C VAL A 226 -25.73 9.52 -18.51
N ALA A 227 -26.72 9.15 -17.69
CA ALA A 227 -28.10 9.55 -17.91
C ALA A 227 -28.41 11.02 -17.55
N ASP A 228 -27.53 11.69 -16.78
CA ASP A 228 -27.68 13.08 -16.35
C ASP A 228 -26.45 13.93 -16.75
N GLN A 229 -26.67 15.21 -17.03
CA GLN A 229 -25.76 16.14 -17.73
C GLN A 229 -24.46 16.54 -16.98
N TYR A 230 -23.78 15.63 -16.27
CA TYR A 230 -22.51 15.92 -15.59
C TYR A 230 -21.28 15.56 -16.41
N SER A 231 -20.41 16.57 -16.60
CA SER A 231 -19.11 16.61 -17.29
C SER A 231 -18.93 15.60 -18.44
N THR A 232 -18.84 16.14 -19.67
CA THR A 232 -18.51 15.38 -20.89
C THR A 232 -17.19 14.61 -20.78
N PHE A 233 -16.28 15.03 -19.88
CA PHE A 233 -15.01 14.36 -19.64
C PHE A 233 -15.16 12.94 -19.06
N PHE A 234 -15.95 12.74 -18.00
CA PHE A 234 -16.18 11.40 -17.45
C PHE A 234 -16.89 10.48 -18.45
N MET A 235 -17.84 11.05 -19.20
CA MET A 235 -18.55 10.30 -20.25
C MET A 235 -17.62 9.85 -21.39
N GLN A 236 -16.59 10.65 -21.72
CA GLN A 236 -15.60 10.34 -22.76
C GLN A 236 -14.49 9.40 -22.27
N ALA A 237 -14.02 9.60 -21.04
CA ALA A 237 -12.99 8.77 -20.44
C ALA A 237 -13.50 7.35 -20.17
N GLY A 238 -14.78 7.14 -19.83
CA GLY A 238 -15.31 5.81 -19.60
C GLY A 238 -14.78 5.13 -18.33
N ALA A 239 -15.33 3.97 -17.99
CA ALA A 239 -15.00 3.28 -16.73
C ALA A 239 -13.56 2.74 -16.67
N LYS A 240 -12.97 2.42 -17.83
CA LYS A 240 -11.65 1.80 -17.93
C LYS A 240 -10.53 2.78 -17.57
N GLU A 241 -10.71 4.05 -17.87
CA GLU A 241 -9.75 5.11 -17.62
C GLU A 241 -9.88 5.63 -16.18
N VAL A 242 -11.08 5.59 -15.61
CA VAL A 242 -11.37 6.09 -14.25
C VAL A 242 -11.06 5.06 -13.16
N CYS A 243 -11.27 3.77 -13.45
CA CYS A 243 -11.07 2.71 -12.44
C CYS A 243 -9.66 2.71 -11.82
N PRO A 244 -8.55 2.79 -12.59
CA PRO A 244 -7.21 2.77 -12.01
C PRO A 244 -6.96 3.90 -11.01
N TYR A 245 -7.54 5.09 -11.25
CA TYR A 245 -7.47 6.20 -10.31
C TYR A 245 -8.28 5.89 -9.04
N VAL A 246 -9.53 5.44 -9.17
CA VAL A 246 -10.35 5.10 -7.99
C VAL A 246 -9.69 4.00 -7.16
N ALA A 247 -9.17 2.94 -7.80
CA ALA A 247 -8.45 1.87 -7.11
C ALA A 247 -7.18 2.38 -6.40
N SER A 248 -6.37 3.20 -7.08
CA SER A 248 -5.12 3.74 -6.53
C SER A 248 -5.34 4.74 -5.41
N TYR A 249 -6.39 5.55 -5.48
CA TYR A 249 -6.65 6.61 -4.50
C TYR A 249 -7.57 6.15 -3.36
N ALA A 250 -8.65 5.41 -3.60
CA ALA A 250 -9.51 4.92 -2.52
C ALA A 250 -8.94 3.70 -1.81
N VAL A 251 -8.58 2.70 -2.61
CA VAL A 251 -8.53 1.33 -2.12
C VAL A 251 -7.13 0.95 -1.70
N ARG A 252 -6.11 1.39 -2.43
CA ARG A 252 -4.72 1.13 -2.05
C ARG A 252 -4.36 1.66 -0.66
N PRO A 253 -4.64 2.92 -0.26
CA PRO A 253 -4.35 3.39 1.11
C PRO A 253 -5.12 2.61 2.18
N TYR A 254 -6.33 2.21 1.87
CA TYR A 254 -7.17 1.40 2.74
C TYR A 254 -6.64 -0.03 2.91
N LEU A 255 -6.24 -0.68 1.81
CA LEU A 255 -5.63 -2.01 1.78
C LEU A 255 -4.29 -2.04 2.50
N VAL A 256 -3.46 -0.99 2.36
CA VAL A 256 -2.21 -0.86 3.11
C VAL A 256 -2.47 -0.95 4.62
N LYS A 257 -3.43 -0.17 5.12
CA LYS A 257 -3.83 -0.22 6.55
C LYS A 257 -4.42 -1.58 6.95
N LEU A 258 -5.22 -2.19 6.08
CA LEU A 258 -5.74 -3.54 6.30
C LEU A 258 -4.60 -4.56 6.43
N LYS A 259 -3.62 -4.53 5.53
CA LYS A 259 -2.45 -5.42 5.53
C LYS A 259 -1.60 -5.23 6.78
N GLU A 260 -1.35 -3.97 7.20
CA GLU A 260 -0.68 -3.67 8.47
C GLU A 260 -1.42 -4.31 9.66
N LYS A 261 -2.74 -4.14 9.74
CA LYS A 261 -3.57 -4.75 10.80
C LYS A 261 -3.63 -6.28 10.70
N GLY A 262 -3.61 -6.84 9.50
CA GLY A 262 -3.57 -8.28 9.26
C GLY A 262 -2.27 -8.92 9.75
N ILE A 263 -1.15 -8.23 9.56
CA ILE A 263 0.16 -8.69 10.03
C ILE A 263 0.22 -8.67 11.56
N ILE A 264 -0.25 -7.59 12.19
CA ILE A 264 -0.38 -7.53 13.66
C ILE A 264 -1.17 -8.75 14.17
N LYS A 265 -2.29 -9.06 13.53
CA LYS A 265 -3.13 -10.21 13.90
C LYS A 265 -2.44 -11.56 13.71
N ASP A 266 -1.67 -11.74 12.63
CA ASP A 266 -0.87 -12.96 12.43
C ASP A 266 0.19 -13.12 13.54
N TYR A 267 0.85 -12.04 13.95
CA TYR A 267 1.80 -12.06 15.08
C TYR A 267 1.14 -12.37 16.42
N ASP A 268 -0.03 -11.77 16.70
CA ASP A 268 -0.76 -12.02 17.95
C ASP A 268 -1.21 -13.47 18.07
N ASN A 269 -1.72 -14.06 16.98
CA ASN A 269 -2.08 -15.49 16.94
C ASN A 269 -0.86 -16.39 17.18
N LEU A 270 0.28 -15.99 16.61
CA LEU A 270 1.54 -16.72 16.71
C LEU A 270 2.15 -16.64 18.12
N LYS A 271 1.95 -15.53 18.83
CA LYS A 271 2.50 -15.28 20.17
C LYS A 271 2.26 -16.45 21.13
N ILE A 272 1.07 -17.06 21.10
CA ILE A 272 0.72 -18.19 21.97
C ILE A 272 1.57 -19.43 21.64
N SER A 273 1.70 -19.75 20.35
CA SER A 273 2.48 -20.90 19.88
C SER A 273 3.97 -20.71 20.15
N ILE A 274 4.52 -19.51 19.87
CA ILE A 274 5.90 -19.17 20.20
C ILE A 274 6.13 -19.27 21.70
N LYS A 275 5.24 -18.70 22.52
CA LYS A 275 5.40 -18.72 23.98
C LYS A 275 5.57 -20.16 24.45
N LYS A 276 4.73 -21.08 23.96
CA LYS A 276 4.84 -22.51 24.27
C LYS A 276 6.16 -23.12 23.78
N GLN A 277 6.57 -22.85 22.54
CA GLN A 277 7.79 -23.40 21.97
C GLN A 277 9.05 -22.90 22.71
N VAL A 278 9.15 -21.60 22.95
CA VAL A 278 10.23 -20.99 23.75
C VAL A 278 10.26 -21.60 25.13
N THR A 279 9.10 -21.77 25.77
CA THR A 279 9.02 -22.37 27.11
C THR A 279 9.63 -23.77 27.12
N ASN A 280 9.23 -24.63 26.18
CA ASN A 280 9.72 -26.00 26.13
C ASN A 280 11.22 -26.05 25.78
N GLN A 281 11.65 -25.30 24.76
CA GLN A 281 13.03 -25.39 24.27
C GLN A 281 14.03 -24.74 25.25
N ILE A 282 13.70 -23.61 25.86
CA ILE A 282 14.60 -22.96 26.83
C ILE A 282 14.69 -23.79 28.11
N ALA A 283 13.58 -24.35 28.60
CA ALA A 283 13.62 -25.22 29.78
C ALA A 283 14.46 -26.49 29.56
N GLU A 284 14.48 -27.02 28.33
CA GLU A 284 15.19 -28.26 28.00
C GLU A 284 16.66 -28.03 27.62
N PHE A 285 16.96 -26.99 26.82
CA PHE A 285 18.26 -26.85 26.16
C PHE A 285 19.07 -25.64 26.59
N ALA A 286 18.46 -24.63 27.22
CA ALA A 286 19.21 -23.47 27.72
C ALA A 286 19.73 -23.72 29.14
N THR A 287 20.38 -24.86 29.33
CA THR A 287 21.07 -25.20 30.59
C THR A 287 22.57 -25.19 30.41
N ALA A 288 23.29 -24.84 31.46
CA ALA A 288 24.74 -24.98 31.54
C ALA A 288 25.08 -25.94 32.67
N GLU A 289 26.09 -26.77 32.46
CA GLU A 289 26.51 -27.80 33.41
C GLU A 289 27.91 -27.48 33.92
N VAL A 290 28.10 -27.60 35.24
CA VAL A 290 29.40 -27.52 35.89
C VAL A 290 29.64 -28.73 36.76
N ILE A 291 30.87 -29.22 36.70
CA ILE A 291 31.34 -30.31 37.54
C ILE A 291 32.30 -29.75 38.57
N THR A 292 31.92 -29.84 39.83
CA THR A 292 32.75 -29.41 40.97
C THR A 292 33.26 -30.62 41.72
N TYR A 293 34.50 -30.53 42.21
CA TYR A 293 35.15 -31.56 43.01
C TYR A 293 35.51 -31.01 44.37
N GLY A 294 35.34 -31.83 45.41
CA GLY A 294 35.71 -31.47 46.77
C GLY A 294 36.28 -32.68 47.49
N ASP A 295 37.52 -32.53 47.96
CA ASP A 295 38.15 -33.46 48.89
C ASP A 295 38.22 -32.77 50.26
N GLU A 296 37.44 -33.27 51.24
CA GLU A 296 37.30 -32.65 52.56
C GLU A 296 37.56 -33.68 53.68
N LYS A 297 38.26 -33.23 54.74
CA LYS A 297 38.46 -33.98 55.99
C LYS A 297 37.58 -33.38 57.08
N PHE A 298 36.66 -34.18 57.59
CA PHE A 298 35.77 -33.82 58.70
C PHE A 298 36.35 -34.39 60.00
N THR A 299 36.37 -33.57 61.06
CA THR A 299 36.84 -33.98 62.40
C THR A 299 35.71 -33.74 63.40
N TYR A 300 35.41 -34.75 64.20
CA TYR A 300 34.42 -34.71 65.27
C TYR A 300 35.11 -34.94 66.60
N VAL A 301 34.98 -33.98 67.51
CA VAL A 301 35.61 -34.04 68.83
C VAL A 301 34.56 -34.25 69.89
N LYS A 302 34.81 -35.18 70.81
CA LYS A 302 34.05 -35.35 72.04
C LYS A 302 34.96 -35.03 73.21
N GLU A 303 34.66 -33.94 73.90
CA GLU A 303 35.39 -33.52 75.10
C GLU A 303 35.24 -34.56 76.20
N GLY A 304 36.37 -34.99 76.74
CA GLY A 304 36.45 -35.96 77.82
C GLY A 304 36.98 -35.34 79.11
N PRO A 305 36.83 -36.01 80.26
CA PRO A 305 37.30 -35.49 81.55
C PRO A 305 38.83 -35.46 81.71
N ILE A 306 39.60 -36.14 80.84
CA ILE A 306 41.07 -36.23 80.91
C ILE A 306 41.71 -36.02 79.53
N PHE A 307 41.12 -36.56 78.46
CA PHE A 307 41.57 -36.39 77.08
C PHE A 307 40.37 -36.29 76.15
N ASP A 308 40.54 -35.56 75.05
CA ASP A 308 39.54 -35.46 73.99
C ASP A 308 39.60 -36.69 73.07
N SER A 309 38.45 -37.05 72.51
CA SER A 309 38.35 -38.12 71.52
C SER A 309 38.00 -37.53 70.17
N GLU A 310 38.84 -37.77 69.16
CA GLU A 310 38.63 -37.30 67.80
C GLU A 310 38.28 -38.47 66.87
N ALA A 311 37.28 -38.28 66.00
CA ALA A 311 37.03 -39.14 64.86
C ALA A 311 37.14 -38.33 63.57
N THR A 312 37.76 -38.89 62.54
CA THR A 312 37.93 -38.21 61.25
C THR A 312 37.38 -39.02 60.08
N ALA A 313 36.77 -38.32 59.12
CA ALA A 313 36.35 -38.91 57.85
C ALA A 313 36.95 -38.11 56.70
N GLN A 314 37.61 -38.80 55.78
CA GLN A 314 38.08 -38.21 54.53
C GLN A 314 37.11 -38.59 53.41
N THR A 315 36.65 -37.57 52.70
CA THR A 315 35.68 -37.74 51.62
C THR A 315 36.23 -37.21 50.31
N SER A 316 35.76 -37.80 49.22
CA SER A 316 35.96 -37.29 47.87
C SER A 316 34.64 -37.25 47.16
N SER A 317 34.30 -36.07 46.68
CA SER A 317 32.98 -35.77 46.21
C SER A 317 33.04 -35.14 44.83
N LYS A 318 32.12 -35.56 43.97
CA LYS A 318 31.87 -34.95 42.67
C LYS A 318 30.42 -34.50 42.65
N ALA A 319 30.19 -33.25 42.29
CA ALA A 319 28.84 -32.75 42.03
C ALA A 319 28.71 -32.26 40.60
N THR A 320 27.59 -32.63 39.97
CA THR A 320 27.16 -32.09 38.69
C THR A 320 26.01 -31.13 38.96
N THR A 321 26.21 -29.84 38.66
CA THR A 321 25.19 -28.81 38.85
C THR A 321 24.74 -28.29 37.50
N LYS A 322 23.42 -28.23 37.28
CA LYS A 322 22.83 -27.63 36.09
C LYS A 322 22.16 -26.31 36.46
N LEU A 323 22.54 -25.25 35.76
CA LEU A 323 21.89 -23.96 35.81
C LEU A 323 20.94 -23.82 34.62
N GLY A 324 19.75 -23.29 34.84
CA GLY A 324 18.72 -23.09 33.81
C GLY A 324 17.71 -22.03 34.22
N PHE A 325 16.59 -21.96 33.51
CA PHE A 325 15.58 -20.91 33.68
C PHE A 325 14.24 -21.48 34.13
N ASP A 326 13.64 -20.94 35.20
CA ASP A 326 12.28 -21.29 35.60
C ASP A 326 11.29 -20.33 34.94
N LEU A 327 10.75 -20.77 33.81
CA LEU A 327 9.88 -19.96 32.98
C LEU A 327 8.47 -19.78 33.58
N MET A 328 8.14 -20.48 34.67
CA MET A 328 6.88 -20.29 35.39
C MET A 328 6.87 -18.99 36.19
N GLU A 329 8.03 -18.50 36.63
CA GLU A 329 8.10 -17.32 37.49
C GLU A 329 7.89 -16.01 36.72
N ARG A 330 8.62 -15.80 35.61
CA ARG A 330 8.72 -14.47 34.95
C ARG A 330 8.97 -14.48 33.45
N PHE A 331 8.48 -15.47 32.70
CA PHE A 331 8.58 -15.44 31.25
C PHE A 331 7.54 -14.53 30.61
N GLU A 332 8.01 -13.44 29.98
CA GLU A 332 7.19 -12.53 29.20
C GLU A 332 7.66 -12.42 27.75
N LEU A 333 6.71 -12.46 26.82
CA LEU A 333 6.92 -12.19 25.41
C LEU A 333 5.99 -11.03 25.01
N LYS A 334 6.58 -9.90 24.60
CA LYS A 334 5.87 -8.74 24.09
C LYS A 334 6.28 -8.49 22.64
N ILE A 335 5.31 -8.19 21.79
CA ILE A 335 5.55 -7.79 20.40
C ILE A 335 5.04 -6.36 20.29
N ASP A 336 5.96 -5.43 20.08
CA ASP A 336 5.66 -4.02 19.88
C ASP A 336 5.68 -3.74 18.37
N HIS A 337 4.49 -3.51 17.81
CA HIS A 337 4.32 -3.27 16.38
C HIS A 337 4.67 -1.83 15.97
N LEU A 338 4.71 -0.89 16.93
CA LEU A 338 5.09 0.49 16.66
C LEU A 338 6.61 0.61 16.51
N THR A 339 7.35 -0.02 17.41
CA THR A 339 8.82 -0.04 17.38
C THR A 339 9.39 -1.20 16.57
N GLN A 340 8.54 -2.15 16.14
CA GLN A 340 8.93 -3.39 15.45
C GLN A 340 9.91 -4.23 16.28
N GLU A 341 9.62 -4.37 17.57
CA GLU A 341 10.47 -5.07 18.53
C GLU A 341 9.74 -6.26 19.15
N ILE A 342 10.39 -7.42 19.16
CA ILE A 342 10.02 -8.56 19.97
C ILE A 342 10.86 -8.49 21.25
N LYS A 343 10.21 -8.22 22.38
CA LYS A 343 10.82 -8.11 23.70
C LYS A 343 10.58 -9.39 24.48
N ILE A 344 11.65 -10.05 24.84
CA ILE A 344 11.67 -11.31 25.58
C ILE A 344 12.22 -11.02 26.96
N GLN A 345 11.46 -11.35 28.00
CA GLN A 345 11.94 -11.29 29.37
C GLN A 345 12.01 -12.70 29.93
N LEU A 346 13.23 -13.10 30.29
CA LEU A 346 13.52 -14.36 30.98
C LEU A 346 13.90 -14.07 32.44
N PRO A 347 13.65 -15.01 33.36
CA PRO A 347 14.15 -14.91 34.74
C PRO A 347 15.69 -14.96 34.77
N THR A 348 16.28 -14.71 35.94
CA THR A 348 17.70 -15.02 36.15
C THR A 348 17.91 -16.53 36.15
N PRO A 349 19.00 -17.05 35.57
CA PRO A 349 19.38 -18.44 35.74
C PRO A 349 19.44 -18.84 37.22
N HIS A 350 19.03 -20.05 37.51
CA HIS A 350 19.10 -20.64 38.85
C HIS A 350 19.44 -22.13 38.73
N ILE A 351 19.80 -22.75 39.85
CA ILE A 351 20.12 -24.18 39.88
C ILE A 351 18.82 -24.98 39.71
N VAL A 352 18.69 -25.66 38.57
CA VAL A 352 17.56 -26.54 38.24
C VAL A 352 17.81 -27.98 38.68
N SER A 353 19.08 -28.40 38.75
CA SER A 353 19.49 -29.70 39.28
C SER A 353 20.87 -29.61 39.94
N HIS A 354 21.06 -30.40 41.00
CA HIS A 354 22.34 -30.55 41.70
C HIS A 354 22.47 -31.99 42.20
N GLU A 355 23.31 -32.77 41.54
CA GLU A 355 23.52 -34.18 41.84
C GLU A 355 24.90 -34.36 42.47
N VAL A 356 24.95 -34.92 43.68
CA VAL A 356 26.20 -35.11 44.44
C VAL A 356 26.48 -36.60 44.60
N SER A 357 27.69 -37.00 44.24
CA SER A 357 28.23 -38.33 44.49
C SER A 357 29.42 -38.23 45.43
N THR A 358 29.25 -38.72 46.66
CA THR A 358 30.28 -38.71 47.71
C THR A 358 30.82 -40.13 47.89
N LYS A 359 32.15 -40.25 47.86
CA LYS A 359 32.87 -41.47 48.25
C LYS A 359 33.65 -41.20 49.53
N ILE A 360 33.45 -42.06 50.53
CA ILE A 360 34.25 -42.01 51.75
C ILE A 360 35.54 -42.78 51.46
N ARG A 361 36.69 -42.11 51.57
CA ARG A 361 38.00 -42.70 51.32
C ARG A 361 38.55 -43.38 52.57
N ASP A 362 38.41 -42.72 53.72
CA ASP A 362 38.97 -43.19 54.99
C ASP A 362 38.09 -42.76 56.16
N ILE A 363 37.99 -43.61 57.18
CA ILE A 363 37.28 -43.35 58.43
C ILE A 363 38.19 -43.79 59.58
N ASP A 364 38.62 -42.83 60.37
CA ASP A 364 39.32 -43.06 61.62
C ASP A 364 38.36 -42.80 62.78
N ASN A 365 38.05 -43.85 63.55
CA ASN A 365 37.15 -43.75 64.68
C ASN A 365 37.95 -43.45 65.95
N GLY A 366 37.52 -42.44 66.69
CA GLY A 366 38.03 -42.17 68.02
C GLY A 366 37.64 -43.25 69.03
N TRP A 367 38.39 -43.29 70.13
CA TRP A 367 38.17 -44.26 71.21
C TRP A 367 36.82 -44.11 71.94
N LEU A 368 36.21 -42.90 71.97
CA LEU A 368 34.87 -42.63 72.53
C LEU A 368 33.83 -42.14 71.51
N ILE A 369 34.24 -41.82 70.29
CA ILE A 369 33.36 -41.28 69.24
C ILE A 369 33.57 -42.05 67.94
N LYS A 370 32.47 -42.50 67.34
CA LYS A 370 32.46 -43.21 66.06
C LYS A 370 31.67 -42.42 65.03
N ILE A 371 32.09 -42.50 63.78
CA ILE A 371 31.35 -41.91 62.66
C ILE A 371 30.17 -42.82 62.32
N GLY A 372 28.99 -42.45 62.81
CA GLY A 372 27.74 -43.16 62.57
C GLY A 372 26.85 -42.46 61.53
N PRO A 373 25.62 -42.98 61.31
CA PRO A 373 24.69 -42.42 60.32
C PRO A 373 24.40 -40.92 60.49
N SER A 374 24.34 -40.42 61.73
CA SER A 374 24.11 -39.00 62.01
C SER A 374 25.25 -38.11 61.55
N GLN A 375 26.50 -38.54 61.75
CA GLN A 375 27.70 -37.81 61.32
C GLN A 375 27.83 -37.86 59.79
N LEU A 376 27.55 -39.02 59.18
CA LEU A 376 27.55 -39.16 57.72
C LEU A 376 26.49 -38.26 57.05
N ASN A 377 25.32 -38.09 57.66
CA ASN A 377 24.31 -37.16 57.17
C ASN A 377 24.77 -35.70 57.27
N ASP A 378 25.44 -35.31 58.36
CA ASP A 378 26.03 -33.98 58.51
C ASP A 378 27.15 -33.72 57.48
N ILE A 379 28.05 -34.69 57.28
CA ILE A 379 29.09 -34.65 56.23
C ILE A 379 28.45 -34.44 54.86
N ASN A 380 27.47 -35.27 54.48
CA ASN A 380 26.79 -35.16 53.18
C ASN A 380 26.09 -33.81 53.01
N TYR A 381 25.43 -33.30 54.06
CA TYR A 381 24.81 -31.98 54.04
C TYR A 381 25.83 -30.86 53.82
N ARG A 382 26.98 -30.90 54.51
CA ARG A 382 28.05 -29.90 54.38
C ARG A 382 28.70 -29.95 53.00
N ILE A 383 29.02 -31.14 52.49
CA ILE A 383 29.57 -31.33 51.14
C ILE A 383 28.60 -30.80 50.09
N ASN A 384 27.32 -31.17 50.16
CA ASN A 384 26.31 -30.69 49.22
C ASN A 384 26.21 -29.16 49.25
N LYS A 385 26.16 -28.56 50.45
CA LYS A 385 26.14 -27.10 50.59
C LYS A 385 27.42 -26.42 50.05
N SER A 386 28.58 -27.00 50.31
CA SER A 386 29.91 -26.52 49.87
C SER A 386 30.02 -26.55 48.35
N LEU A 387 29.78 -27.72 47.74
CA LEU A 387 29.83 -27.91 46.29
C LEU A 387 28.78 -27.09 45.55
N ARG A 388 27.56 -26.98 46.11
CA ARG A 388 26.51 -26.11 45.54
C ARG A 388 26.92 -24.63 45.55
N LYS A 389 27.57 -24.17 46.61
CA LYS A 389 28.12 -22.81 46.68
C LYS A 389 29.26 -22.63 45.67
N GLN A 390 30.18 -23.59 45.58
CA GLN A 390 31.28 -23.55 44.62
C GLN A 390 30.78 -23.49 43.16
N ALA A 391 29.74 -24.27 42.84
CA ALA A 391 29.11 -24.24 41.52
C ALA A 391 28.42 -22.90 41.23
N TRP A 392 27.94 -22.19 42.25
CA TRP A 392 27.35 -20.86 42.10
C TRP A 392 28.41 -19.76 41.97
N ASP A 393 29.50 -19.90 42.72
CA ASP A 393 30.62 -18.96 42.70
C ASP A 393 31.43 -19.07 41.38
N ASP A 394 31.28 -20.16 40.62
CA ASP A 394 31.76 -20.27 39.24
C ASP A 394 30.91 -19.37 38.32
N THR A 395 31.41 -18.16 38.10
CA THR A 395 30.75 -17.15 37.28
C THR A 395 30.49 -17.59 35.84
N ASN A 396 31.30 -18.52 35.30
CA ASN A 396 31.20 -18.91 33.90
C ASN A 396 29.87 -19.61 33.60
N VAL A 397 29.44 -20.51 34.49
CA VAL A 397 28.24 -21.34 34.31
C VAL A 397 26.97 -20.50 34.20
N TYR A 398 26.92 -19.40 34.96
CA TYR A 398 25.84 -18.43 34.88
C TYR A 398 25.81 -17.73 33.51
N TYR A 399 26.97 -17.29 33.01
CA TYR A 399 27.09 -16.65 31.70
C TYR A 399 26.85 -17.63 30.55
N ASP A 400 27.26 -18.89 30.71
CA ASP A 400 27.05 -19.96 29.74
C ASP A 400 25.56 -20.28 29.60
N ALA A 401 24.81 -20.34 30.70
CA ALA A 401 23.36 -20.53 30.65
C ALA A 401 22.68 -19.37 29.90
N ILE A 402 23.13 -18.13 30.11
CA ILE A 402 22.66 -16.96 29.36
C ILE A 402 23.02 -17.09 27.88
N ALA A 403 24.25 -17.42 27.54
CA ALA A 403 24.70 -17.57 26.15
C ALA A 403 23.90 -18.67 25.42
N ASN A 404 23.67 -19.81 26.07
CA ASN A 404 22.86 -20.91 25.53
C ASN A 404 21.42 -20.46 25.26
N ALA A 405 20.82 -19.68 26.16
CA ALA A 405 19.50 -19.09 25.93
C ALA A 405 19.50 -18.10 24.76
N GLU A 406 20.51 -17.24 24.65
CA GLU A 406 20.61 -16.27 23.55
C GLU A 406 20.71 -16.96 22.19
N GLU A 407 21.54 -17.98 22.05
CA GLU A 407 21.67 -18.75 20.81
C GLU A 407 20.37 -19.47 20.46
N LEU A 408 19.71 -20.09 21.43
CA LEU A 408 18.43 -20.76 21.18
C LEU A 408 17.34 -19.76 20.76
N LEU A 409 17.27 -18.61 21.42
CA LEU A 409 16.35 -17.55 21.03
C LEU A 409 16.65 -17.02 19.63
N LYS A 410 17.92 -16.86 19.23
CA LYS A 410 18.27 -16.50 17.84
C LYS A 410 17.75 -17.55 16.85
N VAL A 411 17.90 -18.83 17.13
CA VAL A 411 17.39 -19.91 16.27
C VAL A 411 15.86 -19.88 16.16
N ILE A 412 15.14 -19.72 17.28
CA ILE A 412 13.68 -19.67 17.29
C ILE A 412 13.17 -18.43 16.54
N PHE A 413 13.77 -17.27 16.80
CA PHE A 413 13.25 -15.99 16.34
C PHE A 413 13.82 -15.52 15.00
N SER A 414 14.95 -16.04 14.50
CA SER A 414 15.50 -15.65 13.20
C SER A 414 14.51 -15.87 12.03
N PRO A 415 13.81 -17.01 11.94
CA PRO A 415 12.73 -17.17 10.96
C PRO A 415 11.57 -16.19 11.17
N ILE A 416 11.23 -15.83 12.42
CA ILE A 416 10.12 -14.92 12.75
C ILE A 416 10.46 -13.49 12.35
N SER A 417 11.67 -13.07 12.71
CA SER A 417 12.18 -11.73 12.50
C SER A 417 12.37 -11.44 11.03
N SER A 418 12.62 -12.47 10.20
CA SER A 418 12.98 -12.30 8.79
C SER A 418 11.88 -12.72 7.79
N SER A 419 10.93 -13.57 8.18
CA SER A 419 9.97 -14.17 7.23
C SER A 419 8.78 -13.29 6.87
N MET A 420 8.55 -12.20 7.60
CA MET A 420 7.42 -11.31 7.39
C MET A 420 7.84 -10.09 6.55
N PRO A 421 6.88 -9.43 5.87
CA PRO A 421 7.14 -8.19 5.13
C PRO A 421 7.73 -7.06 6.01
N TYR A 422 7.68 -7.19 7.34
CA TYR A 422 8.33 -6.29 8.29
C TYR A 422 9.31 -7.07 9.16
N PRO A 423 10.60 -6.73 9.12
CA PRO A 423 11.56 -7.39 9.95
C PRO A 423 11.48 -6.86 11.39
N TYR A 424 11.37 -7.76 12.38
CA TYR A 424 11.29 -7.38 13.80
C TYR A 424 12.64 -7.53 14.48
N SER A 425 13.11 -6.50 15.16
CA SER A 425 14.28 -6.62 16.02
C SER A 425 13.92 -7.45 17.25
N VAL A 426 14.83 -8.33 17.67
CA VAL A 426 14.60 -9.24 18.81
C VAL A 426 15.52 -8.83 19.93
N LYS A 427 14.91 -8.55 21.09
CA LYS A 427 15.62 -8.12 22.30
C LYS A 427 15.28 -9.02 23.46
N VAL A 428 16.28 -9.33 24.27
CA VAL A 428 16.12 -10.17 25.46
C VAL A 428 16.61 -9.45 26.71
N LYS A 429 15.93 -9.67 27.83
CA LYS A 429 16.34 -9.24 29.16
C LYS A 429 16.28 -10.41 30.12
N PHE A 430 17.36 -10.61 30.87
CA PHE A 430 17.47 -11.66 31.89
C PHE A 430 17.34 -11.03 33.29
N GLY A 431 16.25 -11.36 33.99
CA GLY A 431 15.92 -10.80 35.31
C GLY A 431 15.90 -9.26 35.31
N ASN A 432 16.71 -8.67 36.20
CA ASN A 432 16.90 -7.23 36.31
C ASN A 432 18.11 -6.72 35.51
N GLY A 433 18.70 -7.56 34.66
CA GLY A 433 19.86 -7.22 33.84
C GLY A 433 19.55 -6.19 32.75
N ARG A 434 20.59 -5.84 31.98
CA ARG A 434 20.45 -4.96 30.81
C ARG A 434 19.75 -5.69 29.66
N GLU A 435 19.01 -4.93 28.86
CA GLU A 435 18.46 -5.40 27.60
C GLU A 435 19.59 -5.68 26.61
N ARG A 436 19.50 -6.80 25.89
CA ARG A 436 20.47 -7.26 24.90
C ARG A 436 19.76 -7.42 23.56
N ILE A 437 20.40 -6.99 22.48
CA ILE A 437 19.85 -7.11 21.12
C ILE A 437 20.37 -8.43 20.54
N LEU A 438 19.45 -9.34 20.20
CA LEU A 438 19.77 -10.64 19.60
C LEU A 438 19.78 -10.58 18.08
N ILE A 439 18.80 -9.88 17.50
CA ILE A 439 18.64 -9.69 16.06
C ILE A 439 18.29 -8.23 15.84
N ASP A 440 19.10 -7.53 15.04
CA ASP A 440 18.91 -6.11 14.75
C ASP A 440 18.38 -5.90 13.33
N HIS A 441 17.19 -5.32 13.26
CA HIS A 441 16.55 -4.92 12.01
C HIS A 441 16.19 -3.43 12.00
N SER A 442 16.68 -2.65 12.96
CA SER A 442 16.40 -1.21 13.11
C SER A 442 16.79 -0.39 11.86
N ASN A 443 17.76 -0.87 11.08
CA ASN A 443 18.24 -0.21 9.86
C ASN A 443 17.43 -0.57 8.59
N LEU A 444 16.46 -1.48 8.65
CA LEU A 444 15.67 -1.90 7.49
C LEU A 444 14.42 -1.02 7.36
N SER A 445 14.48 0.01 6.52
CA SER A 445 13.34 0.91 6.29
C SER A 445 12.17 0.20 5.59
N MET A 446 10.94 0.37 6.12
CA MET A 446 9.67 -0.17 5.62
C MET A 446 9.20 0.14 4.17
N PRO A 447 9.62 1.17 3.40
CA PRO A 447 8.78 1.70 2.31
C PRO A 447 8.52 0.78 1.09
N LYS A 448 9.24 -0.33 0.93
CA LYS A 448 9.21 -1.09 -0.34
C LYS A 448 8.11 -2.15 -0.43
N VAL A 449 7.67 -2.75 0.69
CA VAL A 449 6.81 -3.95 0.63
C VAL A 449 5.32 -3.60 0.53
N LEU A 450 4.88 -2.50 1.14
CA LEU A 450 3.49 -2.01 1.03
C LEU A 450 3.15 -1.40 -0.33
N ASN A 451 4.17 -1.08 -1.14
CA ASN A 451 3.99 -0.44 -2.44
C ASN A 451 3.89 -1.41 -3.62
N ALA A 452 4.08 -2.71 -3.40
CA ALA A 452 3.78 -3.74 -4.37
C ALA A 452 2.27 -4.04 -4.37
N SER A 453 1.46 -3.05 -4.75
CA SER A 453 0.11 -3.35 -5.21
C SER A 453 0.23 -4.11 -6.53
N THR A 454 -0.43 -5.25 -6.66
CA THR A 454 -0.49 -6.04 -7.89
C THR A 454 -1.37 -5.40 -8.96
N PHE A 455 -1.97 -4.24 -8.67
CA PHE A 455 -2.77 -3.46 -9.60
C PHE A 455 -1.89 -2.99 -10.75
N LYS A 456 -1.88 -3.75 -11.84
CA LYS A 456 -1.40 -3.29 -13.14
C LYS A 456 -2.48 -2.35 -13.67
N GLY A 457 -2.22 -1.05 -13.56
CA GLY A 457 -3.04 -0.02 -14.21
C GLY A 457 -3.11 -0.23 -15.72
#